data_AF-A0ABD6E9Y1-F1
#
_entry.id   AF-A0ABD6E9Y1-F1
#
_cell.length_a   1.000
_cell.length_b   1.000
_cell.length_c   1.000
_cell.angle_alpha   90.00
_cell.angle_beta   90.00
_cell.angle_gamma   90.00
#
_symmetry.space_group_name_H-M   'P 1'
#
loop_
_entity.id
_entity.type
_entity.pdbx_description
1 polymer ?
#
loop_
_entity_poly.entity_id
_entity_poly.type
_entity_poly.pdbx_seq_one_letter_code
_entity_poly.pdbx_strand_id
1 'polypeptide(L)'
;MDSEKQLTDGEPRRNLRNEMVVAATKFLKSPRVSETPFSEQKKFLLKKGVTEEEIEEARQRAAFEGRDFSHSWNNLQIDQQQPARGTGSNLMSFANSVLIFGGLAYTGYRFLRSVVLPKFFDVPDPSTEDQRQFLIQMNEMQNSMKFVMDSVTQTLQMVNRQQELLERVVSTMSMGQEPYASRGNDELKRLQNDITTIKSLLLNRDQFPPVPGTKSVLFSNTVPTWQLKDDDNETHDVTPNI
;
A
#
# COMPACT_ATOMS: atom_id res chain seq x y z
N MET A 1 13.06 30.72 35.45
CA MET A 1 13.96 29.57 35.29
C MET A 1 13.50 28.86 34.03
N ASP A 2 13.85 29.50 32.93
CA ASP A 2 13.54 29.13 31.56
C ASP A 2 14.48 28.01 31.15
N SER A 3 14.08 26.76 31.44
CA SER A 3 14.77 25.59 30.90
C SER A 3 14.24 25.29 29.50
N GLU A 4 14.83 26.01 28.55
CA GLU A 4 15.22 25.56 27.21
C GLU A 4 14.35 24.49 26.52
N LYS A 5 13.48 25.00 25.66
CA LYS A 5 13.26 24.42 24.33
C LYS A 5 14.59 24.25 23.58
N GLN A 6 15.10 23.03 23.46
CA GLN A 6 16.07 22.59 22.44
C GLN A 6 15.84 21.07 22.25
N LEU A 7 15.80 20.42 21.09
CA LEU A 7 15.92 20.78 19.68
C LEU A 7 15.60 19.45 18.93
N THR A 8 14.33 19.20 18.60
CA THR A 8 13.88 17.97 17.89
C THR A 8 14.00 18.09 16.37
N ASP A 9 15.02 18.82 15.87
CA ASP A 9 15.12 19.23 14.47
C ASP A 9 16.16 18.41 13.64
N GLY A 10 16.74 17.37 14.24
CA GLY A 10 17.87 16.61 13.66
C GLY A 10 17.64 15.12 13.35
N GLU A 11 16.61 14.49 13.92
CA GLU A 11 16.31 13.06 13.78
C GLU A 11 16.06 12.60 12.33
N PRO A 12 15.19 13.24 11.52
CA PRO A 12 14.89 12.73 10.18
C PRO A 12 16.10 12.79 9.24
N ARG A 13 16.98 13.78 9.41
CA ARG A 13 18.21 13.91 8.61
C ARG A 13 19.22 12.82 8.92
N ARG A 14 19.34 12.40 10.18
CA ARG A 14 20.23 11.31 10.58
C ARG A 14 19.73 9.95 10.07
N ASN A 15 18.43 9.71 10.16
CA ASN A 15 17.82 8.48 9.64
C ASN A 15 17.99 8.37 8.12
N LEU A 16 17.74 9.44 7.36
CA LEU A 16 17.96 9.46 5.91
C LEU A 16 19.44 9.19 5.54
N ARG A 17 20.39 9.77 6.27
CA ARG A 17 21.82 9.51 6.05
C ARG A 17 22.20 8.06 6.34
N ASN A 18 21.67 7.47 7.42
CA ASN A 18 21.85 6.06 7.72
C ASN A 18 21.28 5.16 6.60
N GLU A 19 20.11 5.48 6.06
CA GLU A 19 19.52 4.76 4.93
C GLU A 19 20.39 4.85 3.67
N MET A 20 21.02 6.00 3.41
CA MET A 20 21.94 6.19 2.29
C MET A 20 23.21 5.33 2.44
N VAL A 21 23.76 5.23 3.65
CA VAL A 21 24.90 4.34 3.95
C VAL A 21 24.51 2.87 3.76
N VAL A 22 23.31 2.46 4.18
CA VAL A 22 22.81 1.09 3.98
C VAL A 22 22.61 0.77 2.50
N ALA A 23 22.03 1.70 1.74
CA ALA A 23 21.86 1.56 0.29
C ALA A 23 23.22 1.49 -0.44
N ALA A 24 24.19 2.31 -0.04
CA ALA A 24 25.56 2.27 -0.56
C ALA A 24 26.24 0.94 -0.24
N THR A 25 26.10 0.44 0.99
CA THR A 25 26.65 -0.87 1.42
C THR A 25 26.09 -2.01 0.56
N LYS A 26 24.77 -2.00 0.31
CA LYS A 26 24.09 -2.97 -0.56
C LYS A 26 24.55 -2.86 -2.02
N PHE A 27 24.78 -1.65 -2.53
CA PHE A 27 25.30 -1.41 -3.87
C PHE A 27 26.73 -1.97 -4.02
N LEU A 28 27.61 -1.69 -3.06
CA LEU A 28 29.00 -2.17 -3.06
C LEU A 28 29.12 -3.71 -2.99
N LYS A 29 28.14 -4.41 -2.40
CA LYS A 29 28.08 -5.88 -2.33
C LYS A 29 27.57 -6.54 -3.62
N SER A 30 26.93 -5.79 -4.51
CA SER A 30 26.37 -6.36 -5.73
C SER A 30 27.48 -6.90 -6.66
N PRO A 31 27.40 -8.14 -7.17
CA PRO A 31 28.45 -8.76 -7.98
C PRO A 31 28.87 -7.91 -9.20
N ARG A 32 27.90 -7.24 -9.83
CA ARG A 32 28.14 -6.37 -10.99
C ARG A 32 28.90 -5.09 -10.64
N VAL A 33 28.79 -4.65 -9.39
CA VAL A 33 29.40 -3.41 -8.91
C VAL A 33 30.77 -3.68 -8.31
N SER A 34 30.94 -4.82 -7.63
CA SER A 34 32.24 -5.23 -7.06
C SER A 34 33.31 -5.46 -8.12
N GLU A 35 32.92 -5.86 -9.33
CA GLU A 35 33.83 -6.03 -10.48
C GLU A 35 34.33 -4.68 -11.06
N THR A 36 33.59 -3.59 -10.82
CA THR A 36 33.93 -2.26 -11.33
C THR A 36 35.04 -1.64 -10.46
N PRO A 37 35.98 -0.85 -10.98
CA PRO A 37 36.99 -0.18 -10.16
C PRO A 37 36.37 0.79 -9.13
N PHE A 38 36.91 0.82 -7.91
CA PHE A 38 36.38 1.62 -6.78
C PHE A 38 36.24 3.12 -7.11
N SER A 39 37.11 3.66 -7.96
CA SER A 39 37.01 5.05 -8.43
C SER A 39 35.67 5.35 -9.13
N GLU A 40 35.15 4.40 -9.91
CA GLU A 40 33.87 4.54 -10.60
C GLU A 40 32.69 4.29 -9.66
N GLN A 41 32.81 3.32 -8.74
CA GLN A 41 31.82 3.09 -7.69
C GLN A 41 31.63 4.34 -6.82
N LYS A 42 32.73 4.98 -6.42
CA LYS A 42 32.74 6.23 -5.64
C LYS A 42 32.09 7.38 -6.42
N LYS A 43 32.41 7.55 -7.71
CA LYS A 43 31.77 8.57 -8.57
C LYS A 43 30.26 8.37 -8.68
N PHE A 44 29.80 7.13 -8.78
CA PHE A 44 28.37 6.81 -8.82
C PHE A 44 27.65 7.18 -7.51
N LEU A 45 28.25 6.84 -6.37
CA LEU A 45 27.70 7.14 -5.04
C LEU A 45 27.68 8.65 -4.75
N LEU A 46 28.73 9.38 -5.15
CA LEU A 46 28.77 10.85 -5.07
C LEU A 46 27.68 11.49 -5.92
N LYS A 47 27.47 11.00 -7.16
CA LYS A 47 26.38 11.46 -8.04
C LYS A 47 24.99 11.18 -7.46
N LYS A 48 24.86 10.15 -6.62
CA LYS A 48 23.63 9.81 -5.91
C LYS A 48 23.39 10.64 -4.64
N GLY A 49 24.33 11.53 -4.29
CA GLY A 49 24.22 12.39 -3.13
C GLY A 49 24.78 11.78 -1.84
N VAL A 50 25.44 10.62 -1.92
CA VAL A 50 26.15 10.02 -0.79
C VAL A 50 27.47 10.76 -0.62
N THR A 51 27.75 11.23 0.59
CA THR A 51 28.99 11.97 0.89
C THR A 51 30.19 11.03 0.97
N GLU A 52 31.40 11.57 0.82
CA GLU A 52 32.62 10.76 0.84
C GLU A 52 32.83 10.03 2.18
N GLU A 53 32.44 10.66 3.30
CA GLU A 53 32.48 10.08 4.64
C GLU A 53 31.56 8.85 4.75
N GLU A 54 30.32 8.98 4.25
CA GLU A 54 29.33 7.90 4.23
C GLU A 54 29.72 6.74 3.30
N ILE A 55 30.40 7.03 2.18
CA ILE A 55 30.92 6.02 1.25
C ILE A 55 32.00 5.17 1.93
N GLU A 56 32.88 5.81 2.69
CA GLU A 56 33.95 5.12 3.41
C GLU A 56 33.39 4.23 4.53
N GLU A 57 32.37 4.71 5.25
CA GLU A 57 31.63 3.93 6.24
C GLU A 57 30.92 2.72 5.59
N ALA A 58 30.26 2.92 4.45
CA ALA A 58 29.61 1.85 3.69
C ALA A 58 30.61 0.80 3.20
N ARG A 59 31.82 1.23 2.79
CA ARG A 59 32.91 0.34 2.36
C ARG A 59 33.40 -0.53 3.51
N GLN A 60 33.59 0.07 4.69
CA GLN A 60 34.01 -0.67 5.89
C GLN A 60 32.96 -1.69 6.33
N ARG A 61 31.67 -1.31 6.30
CA ARG A 61 30.55 -2.21 6.58
C ARG A 61 30.47 -3.36 5.56
N ALA A 62 30.59 -3.06 4.28
CA ALA A 62 30.60 -4.08 3.22
C ALA A 62 31.78 -5.07 3.36
N ALA A 63 32.96 -4.58 3.78
CA ALA A 63 34.13 -5.42 4.01
C ALA A 63 34.03 -6.28 5.30
N PHE A 64 33.32 -5.80 6.31
CA PHE A 64 33.05 -6.55 7.54
C PHE A 64 32.00 -7.65 7.30
N GLU A 65 30.84 -7.30 6.74
CA GLU A 65 29.77 -8.26 6.44
C GLU A 65 30.12 -9.24 5.31
N GLY A 66 31.03 -8.87 4.41
CA GLY A 66 31.56 -9.75 3.37
C GLY A 66 32.41 -10.89 3.92
N ARG A 67 33.06 -10.70 5.08
CA ARG A 67 33.87 -11.76 5.71
C ARG A 67 33.00 -12.84 6.34
N ASP A 68 31.87 -12.47 6.94
CA ASP A 68 30.95 -13.43 7.56
C ASP A 68 30.35 -14.42 6.55
N PHE A 69 30.16 -13.99 5.29
CA PHE A 69 29.66 -14.88 4.23
C PHE A 69 30.76 -15.75 3.61
N SER A 70 32.01 -15.28 3.59
CA SER A 70 33.16 -16.01 3.02
C SER A 70 33.71 -17.11 3.94
N HIS A 71 33.55 -16.96 5.26
CA HIS A 71 34.01 -17.94 6.24
C HIS A 71 33.08 -19.16 6.40
N SER A 72 31.89 -19.14 5.78
CA SER A 72 30.95 -20.27 5.85
C SER A 72 31.15 -21.33 4.76
N TRP A 73 32.00 -21.09 3.74
CA TRP A 73 32.17 -22.03 2.61
C TRP A 73 33.60 -22.48 2.33
N ASN A 74 34.62 -21.79 2.86
CA ASN A 74 36.03 -22.15 2.63
C ASN A 74 36.65 -23.02 3.73
N ASN A 75 35.91 -23.37 4.79
CA ASN A 75 36.46 -24.20 5.87
C ASN A 75 35.88 -25.63 5.90
N LEU A 76 35.81 -26.26 4.72
CA LEU A 76 35.85 -27.71 4.58
C LEU A 76 37.28 -28.16 4.26
N GLN A 77 38.26 -27.62 4.98
CA GLN A 77 39.53 -28.33 5.15
C GLN A 77 39.41 -29.14 6.43
N ILE A 78 39.53 -30.45 6.23
CA ILE A 78 39.71 -31.45 7.28
C ILE A 78 40.99 -31.09 8.02
N ASP A 79 40.90 -30.25 9.03
CA ASP A 79 41.95 -30.12 10.05
C ASP A 79 41.49 -30.89 11.28
N GLN A 80 42.15 -32.01 11.50
CA GLN A 80 41.98 -32.90 12.63
C GLN A 80 42.66 -32.23 13.85
N GLN A 81 42.02 -31.22 14.42
CA GLN A 81 42.44 -30.66 15.70
C GLN A 81 41.59 -31.23 16.82
N GLN A 82 42.18 -32.15 17.59
CA GLN A 82 41.67 -32.58 18.88
C GLN A 82 41.69 -31.39 19.86
N PRO A 83 40.56 -30.97 20.45
CA PRO A 83 40.61 -30.05 21.57
C PRO A 83 41.02 -30.81 22.83
N ALA A 84 41.96 -30.20 23.55
CA ALA A 84 42.53 -30.67 24.80
C ALA A 84 41.42 -31.14 25.78
N ARG A 85 41.59 -32.37 26.27
CA ARG A 85 40.76 -32.99 27.30
C ARG A 85 40.93 -32.23 28.62
N GLY A 86 40.08 -31.24 28.84
CA GLY A 86 39.80 -30.72 30.16
C GLY A 86 39.10 -31.79 31.00
N THR A 87 39.58 -32.00 32.22
CA THR A 87 39.25 -33.04 33.20
C THR A 87 37.81 -32.94 33.74
N GLY A 88 36.83 -32.98 32.83
CA GLY A 88 35.38 -33.08 33.06
C GLY A 88 34.69 -33.89 31.94
N SER A 89 35.46 -34.76 31.28
CA SER A 89 35.32 -35.23 29.90
C SER A 89 34.18 -36.22 29.61
N ASN A 90 33.46 -36.71 30.61
CA ASN A 90 32.47 -37.77 30.40
C ASN A 90 31.09 -37.21 30.07
N LEU A 91 30.64 -36.15 30.75
CA LEU A 91 29.34 -35.53 30.46
C LEU A 91 29.35 -34.82 29.11
N MET A 92 30.45 -34.14 28.77
CA MET A 92 30.58 -33.43 27.50
C MET A 92 30.72 -34.39 26.30
N SER A 93 31.31 -35.57 26.49
CA SER A 93 31.37 -36.61 25.44
C SER A 93 30.03 -37.31 25.26
N PHE A 94 29.27 -37.55 26.33
CA PHE A 94 27.87 -37.99 26.23
C PHE A 94 26.99 -36.94 25.54
N ALA A 95 27.13 -35.65 25.89
CA ALA A 95 26.37 -34.58 25.25
C ALA A 95 26.70 -34.45 23.76
N ASN A 96 27.98 -34.52 23.38
CA ASN A 96 28.37 -34.47 21.97
C ASN A 96 27.85 -35.70 21.19
N SER A 97 27.90 -36.90 21.82
CA SER A 97 27.33 -38.11 21.23
C SER A 97 25.80 -38.00 21.06
N VAL A 98 25.09 -37.54 22.09
CA VAL A 98 23.63 -37.32 22.07
C VAL A 98 23.25 -36.28 21.02
N LEU A 99 24.06 -35.23 20.82
CA LEU A 99 23.82 -34.22 19.78
C LEU A 99 23.91 -34.84 18.38
N ILE A 100 24.94 -35.66 18.12
CA ILE A 100 25.14 -36.30 16.82
C ILE A 100 24.05 -37.35 16.56
N PHE A 101 23.82 -38.27 17.51
CA PHE A 101 22.76 -39.28 17.38
C PHE A 101 21.37 -38.66 17.34
N GLY A 102 21.11 -37.61 18.11
CA GLY A 102 19.86 -36.86 18.10
C GLY A 102 19.64 -36.12 16.78
N GLY A 103 20.68 -35.49 16.23
CA GLY A 103 20.62 -34.83 14.92
C GLY A 103 20.39 -35.83 13.78
N LEU A 104 21.08 -36.97 13.81
CA LEU A 104 20.93 -38.03 12.81
C LEU A 104 19.55 -38.71 12.93
N ALA A 105 19.08 -38.95 14.16
CA ALA A 105 17.75 -39.50 14.41
C ALA A 105 16.63 -38.52 14.01
N TYR A 106 16.80 -37.21 14.25
CA TYR A 106 15.82 -36.19 13.89
C TYR A 106 15.71 -36.02 12.38
N THR A 107 16.85 -35.95 11.68
CA THR A 107 16.87 -35.86 10.22
C THR A 107 16.39 -37.15 9.56
N GLY A 108 16.76 -38.31 10.12
CA GLY A 108 16.21 -39.61 9.72
C GLY A 108 14.70 -39.70 9.92
N TYR A 109 14.19 -39.36 11.11
CA TYR A 109 12.75 -39.33 11.39
C TYR A 109 12.00 -38.37 10.47
N ARG A 110 12.56 -37.18 10.23
CA ARG A 110 11.98 -36.18 9.32
C ARG A 110 11.98 -36.68 7.88
N PHE A 111 13.02 -37.40 7.45
CA PHE A 111 13.09 -38.00 6.12
C PHE A 111 12.11 -39.17 5.97
N LEU A 112 11.98 -40.02 6.98
CA LEU A 112 10.94 -41.06 7.01
C LEU A 112 9.55 -40.43 6.92
N ARG A 113 9.29 -39.37 7.68
CA ARG A 113 8.00 -38.67 7.65
C ARG A 113 7.74 -37.90 6.35
N SER A 114 8.77 -37.32 5.74
CA SER A 114 8.60 -36.44 4.58
C SER A 114 8.77 -37.15 3.24
N VAL A 115 9.43 -38.30 3.19
CA VAL A 115 9.79 -38.96 1.92
C VAL A 115 9.27 -40.40 1.88
N VAL A 116 9.37 -41.15 2.98
CA VAL A 116 8.85 -42.52 3.05
C VAL A 116 7.33 -42.51 3.22
N LEU A 117 6.80 -41.65 4.11
CA LEU A 117 5.36 -41.53 4.32
C LEU A 117 4.60 -41.19 3.02
N PRO A 118 4.88 -40.13 2.25
CA PRO A 118 4.12 -39.86 1.01
C PRO A 118 4.36 -40.88 -0.11
N LYS A 119 5.44 -41.68 -0.05
CA LYS A 119 5.74 -42.72 -1.07
C LYS A 119 5.15 -44.09 -0.74
N PHE A 120 4.88 -44.40 0.53
CA PHE A 120 4.34 -45.69 0.99
C PHE A 120 2.95 -45.60 1.63
N PHE A 121 2.56 -44.44 2.16
CA PHE A 121 1.24 -44.13 2.71
C PHE A 121 0.70 -42.92 1.94
N ASP A 122 -0.25 -43.17 1.05
CA ASP A 122 -0.95 -42.17 0.23
C ASP A 122 -1.80 -41.21 1.10
N VAL A 123 -1.13 -40.37 1.89
CA VAL A 123 -1.73 -39.31 2.71
C VAL A 123 -1.20 -37.98 2.17
N PRO A 124 -2.05 -37.16 1.52
CA PRO A 124 -1.66 -35.88 0.96
C PRO A 124 -1.05 -34.95 2.02
N ASP A 125 0.11 -34.39 1.70
CA ASP A 125 0.83 -33.43 2.54
C ASP A 125 0.11 -32.06 2.51
N PRO A 126 -0.27 -31.47 3.66
CA PRO A 126 -0.93 -30.17 3.71
C PRO A 126 -0.10 -29.03 3.09
N SER A 127 1.22 -29.19 2.95
CA SER A 127 2.12 -28.22 2.29
C SER A 127 1.80 -27.98 0.81
N THR A 128 1.20 -28.97 0.14
CA THR A 128 0.81 -28.85 -1.28
C THR A 128 -0.51 -28.12 -1.50
N GLU A 129 -1.35 -28.01 -0.46
CA GLU A 129 -2.60 -27.25 -0.50
C GLU A 129 -2.30 -25.74 -0.62
N ASP A 130 -1.39 -25.23 0.22
CA ASP A 130 -1.00 -23.81 0.25
C ASP A 130 -0.42 -23.35 -1.09
N GLN A 131 0.34 -24.22 -1.76
CA GLN A 131 0.93 -23.93 -3.07
C GLN A 131 -0.13 -23.89 -4.18
N ARG A 132 -1.18 -24.70 -4.08
CA ARG A 132 -2.34 -24.64 -5.00
C ARG A 132 -3.16 -23.37 -4.76
N GLN A 133 -3.36 -22.97 -3.50
CA GLN A 133 -4.04 -21.72 -3.17
C GLN A 133 -3.28 -20.49 -3.68
N PHE A 134 -1.94 -20.51 -3.67
CA PHE A 134 -1.11 -19.46 -4.25
C PHE A 134 -1.24 -19.36 -5.78
N LEU A 135 -1.26 -20.51 -6.48
CA LEU A 135 -1.47 -20.55 -7.93
C LEU A 135 -2.88 -20.08 -8.33
N ILE A 136 -3.90 -20.37 -7.51
CA ILE A 136 -5.27 -19.89 -7.72
C ILE A 136 -5.35 -18.37 -7.49
N GLN A 137 -4.69 -17.83 -6.45
CA GLN A 137 -4.60 -16.39 -6.21
C GLN A 137 -3.93 -15.62 -7.36
N MET A 138 -2.94 -16.21 -8.04
CA MET A 138 -2.30 -15.57 -9.20
C MET A 138 -3.28 -15.36 -10.38
N ASN A 139 -4.23 -16.27 -10.59
CA ASN A 139 -5.24 -16.14 -11.64
C ASN A 139 -6.27 -15.03 -11.31
N GLU A 140 -6.60 -14.86 -10.03
CA GLU A 140 -7.47 -13.78 -9.56
C GLU A 140 -6.77 -12.41 -9.64
N MET A 141 -5.48 -12.34 -9.29
CA MET A 141 -4.68 -11.11 -9.43
C MET A 141 -4.45 -10.69 -10.89
N GLN A 142 -4.38 -11.63 -11.83
CA GLN A 142 -4.26 -11.29 -13.25
C GLN A 142 -5.53 -10.61 -13.79
N ASN A 143 -6.72 -11.03 -13.34
CA ASN A 143 -7.98 -10.39 -13.71
C ASN A 143 -8.12 -8.99 -13.12
N SER A 144 -7.69 -8.78 -11.87
CA SER A 144 -7.69 -7.45 -11.26
C SER A 144 -6.65 -6.53 -11.92
N MET A 145 -5.48 -7.04 -12.31
CA MET A 145 -4.47 -6.29 -13.07
C MET A 145 -5.02 -5.82 -14.42
N LYS A 146 -5.73 -6.68 -15.14
CA LYS A 146 -6.38 -6.33 -16.41
C LYS A 146 -7.43 -5.24 -16.21
N PHE A 147 -8.30 -5.38 -15.20
CA PHE A 147 -9.30 -4.37 -14.88
C PHE A 147 -8.68 -3.01 -14.54
N VAL A 148 -7.59 -3.00 -13.75
CA VAL A 148 -6.87 -1.76 -13.43
C VAL A 148 -6.23 -1.17 -14.69
N MET A 149 -5.64 -1.99 -15.56
CA MET A 149 -5.05 -1.52 -16.81
C MET A 149 -6.10 -0.91 -17.75
N ASP A 150 -7.27 -1.53 -17.86
CA ASP A 150 -8.41 -1.01 -18.63
C ASP A 150 -8.92 0.29 -18.02
N SER A 151 -9.06 0.35 -16.69
CA SER A 151 -9.46 1.57 -15.97
C SER A 151 -8.48 2.72 -16.16
N VAL A 152 -7.17 2.45 -16.09
CA VAL A 152 -6.12 3.46 -16.34
C VAL A 152 -6.16 3.92 -17.80
N THR A 153 -6.30 3.00 -18.75
CA THR A 153 -6.39 3.33 -20.18
C THR A 153 -7.64 4.17 -20.46
N GLN A 154 -8.78 3.81 -19.89
CA GLN A 154 -10.03 4.56 -19.98
C GLN A 154 -9.90 5.96 -19.35
N THR A 155 -9.26 6.07 -18.19
CA THR A 155 -9.01 7.36 -17.53
C THR A 155 -8.11 8.25 -18.38
N LEU A 156 -7.03 7.70 -18.93
CA LEU A 156 -6.14 8.44 -19.83
C LEU A 156 -6.87 8.91 -21.08
N GLN A 157 -7.73 8.08 -21.68
CA GLN A 157 -8.56 8.48 -22.83
C GLN A 157 -9.55 9.60 -22.47
N MET A 158 -10.16 9.54 -21.28
CA MET A 158 -11.07 10.59 -20.80
C MET A 158 -10.33 11.91 -20.58
N VAL A 159 -9.15 11.88 -19.97
CA VAL A 159 -8.30 13.06 -19.76
C VAL A 159 -7.82 13.64 -21.09
N ASN A 160 -7.49 12.80 -22.08
CA ASN A 160 -7.09 13.26 -23.41
C ASN A 160 -8.26 13.95 -24.14
N ARG A 161 -9.48 13.38 -24.07
CA ARG A 161 -10.70 14.05 -24.57
C ARG A 161 -11.00 15.36 -23.85
N GLN A 162 -10.76 15.43 -22.54
CA GLN A 162 -10.93 16.67 -21.79
C GLN A 162 -9.95 17.73 -22.25
N GLN A 163 -8.68 17.38 -22.52
CA GLN A 163 -7.71 18.30 -23.10
C GLN A 163 -8.18 18.82 -24.46
N GLU A 164 -8.68 17.96 -25.34
CA GLU A 164 -9.19 18.39 -26.66
C GLU A 164 -10.41 19.33 -26.55
N LEU A 165 -11.36 19.02 -25.67
CA LEU A 165 -12.50 19.90 -25.41
C LEU A 165 -12.07 21.23 -24.80
N LEU A 166 -11.10 21.20 -23.89
CA LEU A 166 -10.58 22.39 -23.23
C LEU A 166 -9.80 23.25 -24.22
N GLU A 167 -9.01 22.66 -25.12
CA GLU A 167 -8.35 23.36 -26.24
C GLU A 167 -9.37 23.96 -27.21
N ARG A 168 -10.47 23.27 -27.51
CA ARG A 168 -11.56 23.82 -28.34
C ARG A 168 -12.24 24.99 -27.65
N VAL A 169 -12.57 24.89 -26.35
CA VAL A 169 -13.17 25.98 -25.57
C VAL A 169 -12.21 27.16 -25.48
N VAL A 170 -10.94 26.92 -25.17
CA VAL A 170 -9.89 27.95 -25.12
C VAL A 170 -9.70 28.60 -26.48
N SER A 171 -9.70 27.83 -27.58
CA SER A 171 -9.58 28.35 -28.94
C SER A 171 -10.79 29.19 -29.35
N THR A 172 -12.01 28.77 -28.99
CA THR A 172 -13.22 29.58 -29.20
C THR A 172 -13.23 30.86 -28.37
N MET A 173 -12.57 30.83 -27.21
CA MET A 173 -12.41 31.99 -26.34
C MET A 173 -11.29 32.93 -26.80
N SER A 174 -10.22 32.39 -27.41
CA SER A 174 -9.07 33.16 -27.88
C SER A 174 -9.26 33.74 -29.29
N MET A 175 -10.15 33.17 -30.11
CA MET A 175 -10.39 33.62 -31.49
C MET A 175 -11.53 34.65 -31.62
N GLY A 176 -12.17 35.04 -30.50
CA GLY A 176 -13.31 35.97 -30.48
C GLY A 176 -13.18 37.02 -29.40
N GLN A 177 -12.35 38.05 -29.64
CA GLN A 177 -12.36 39.26 -28.83
C GLN A 177 -13.53 40.16 -29.25
N GLU A 178 -14.47 40.32 -28.30
CA GLU A 178 -15.65 41.22 -28.21
C GLU A 178 -16.92 40.88 -29.03
N PRO A 179 -18.13 40.88 -28.41
CA PRO A 179 -18.53 41.81 -27.34
C PRO A 179 -19.08 41.12 -26.07
N TYR A 180 -18.37 41.28 -24.95
CA TYR A 180 -18.92 40.98 -23.62
C TYR A 180 -20.10 41.90 -23.23
N ALA A 181 -20.32 42.99 -23.98
CA ALA A 181 -21.48 43.86 -23.83
C ALA A 181 -22.80 43.27 -24.35
N SER A 182 -22.80 42.38 -25.36
CA SER A 182 -24.05 41.79 -25.88
C SER A 182 -24.50 40.58 -25.06
N ARG A 183 -23.57 39.73 -24.62
CA ARG A 183 -23.90 38.56 -23.78
C ARG A 183 -24.44 38.98 -22.41
N GLY A 184 -23.87 40.01 -21.80
CA GLY A 184 -24.41 40.61 -20.58
C GLY A 184 -25.82 41.16 -20.80
N ASN A 185 -26.10 41.80 -21.93
CA ASN A 185 -27.43 42.31 -22.25
C ASN A 185 -28.46 41.21 -22.52
N ASP A 186 -28.07 40.10 -23.15
CA ASP A 186 -28.96 38.96 -23.40
C ASP A 186 -29.24 38.18 -22.11
N GLU A 187 -28.24 38.04 -21.23
CA GLU A 187 -28.42 37.48 -19.89
C GLU A 187 -29.24 38.41 -18.99
N LEU A 188 -29.04 39.74 -19.06
CA LEU A 188 -29.85 40.74 -18.35
C LEU A 188 -31.30 40.75 -18.84
N LYS A 189 -31.55 40.61 -20.15
CA LYS A 189 -32.91 40.48 -20.72
C LYS A 189 -33.58 39.18 -20.27
N ARG A 190 -32.83 38.07 -20.23
CA ARG A 190 -33.33 36.80 -19.70
C ARG A 190 -33.68 36.90 -18.22
N LEU A 191 -32.79 37.46 -17.40
CA LEU A 191 -33.03 37.68 -15.98
C LEU A 191 -34.20 38.64 -15.73
N GLN A 192 -34.35 39.69 -16.54
CA GLN A 192 -35.49 40.61 -16.47
C GLN A 192 -36.80 39.90 -16.81
N ASN A 193 -36.81 39.04 -17.83
CA ASN A 193 -37.96 38.21 -18.18
C ASN A 193 -38.30 37.23 -17.06
N ASP A 194 -37.31 36.54 -16.49
CA ASP A 194 -37.50 35.60 -15.39
C ASP A 194 -38.04 36.30 -14.14
N ILE A 195 -37.49 37.48 -13.80
CA ILE A 195 -37.99 38.31 -12.69
C ILE A 195 -39.42 38.79 -12.97
N THR A 196 -39.76 39.12 -14.21
CA THR A 196 -41.12 39.55 -14.58
C THR A 196 -42.11 38.39 -14.51
N THR A 197 -41.69 37.18 -14.91
CA THR A 197 -42.47 35.95 -14.75
C THR A 197 -42.63 35.58 -13.28
N ILE A 198 -41.58 35.72 -12.46
CA ILE A 198 -41.70 35.49 -11.01
C ILE A 198 -42.61 36.53 -10.38
N LYS A 199 -42.49 37.81 -10.77
CA LYS A 199 -43.40 38.87 -10.32
C LYS A 199 -44.84 38.59 -10.75
N SER A 200 -45.09 38.14 -11.98
CA SER A 200 -46.43 37.80 -12.42
C SER A 200 -46.97 36.56 -11.71
N LEU A 201 -46.16 35.53 -11.46
CA LEU A 201 -46.55 34.35 -10.69
C LEU A 201 -46.84 34.68 -9.23
N LEU A 202 -46.06 35.56 -8.62
CA LEU A 202 -46.27 36.01 -7.23
C LEU A 202 -47.46 36.96 -7.11
N LEU A 203 -47.69 37.84 -8.09
CA LEU A 203 -48.87 38.71 -8.12
C LEU A 203 -50.15 37.95 -8.51
N ASN A 204 -50.02 36.90 -9.33
CA ASN A 204 -51.09 35.97 -9.70
C ASN A 204 -51.36 34.91 -8.62
N ARG A 205 -50.47 34.80 -7.62
CA ARG A 205 -50.67 33.91 -6.47
C ARG A 205 -51.90 34.27 -5.65
N ASP A 206 -52.30 35.53 -5.69
CA ASP A 206 -53.46 36.04 -4.94
C ASP A 206 -54.74 36.12 -5.80
N GLN A 207 -54.72 35.69 -7.08
CA GLN A 207 -55.87 35.69 -7.99
C GLN A 207 -56.13 34.34 -8.67
N PHE A 208 -55.74 33.23 -8.04
CA PHE A 208 -56.27 31.94 -8.47
C PHE A 208 -57.79 31.95 -8.27
N PRO A 209 -58.60 31.67 -9.31
CA PRO A 209 -60.03 31.50 -9.13
C PRO A 209 -60.24 30.37 -8.11
N PRO A 210 -61.06 30.58 -7.05
CA PRO A 210 -61.32 29.53 -6.10
C PRO A 210 -61.89 28.32 -6.85
N VAL A 211 -61.20 27.18 -6.73
CA VAL A 211 -61.66 25.89 -7.27
C VAL A 211 -63.06 25.62 -6.72
N PRO A 212 -64.10 25.54 -7.57
CA PRO A 212 -65.43 25.22 -7.10
C PRO A 212 -65.48 23.74 -6.74
N GLY A 213 -65.53 23.47 -5.43
CA GLY A 213 -65.81 22.14 -4.91
C GLY A 213 -64.56 21.32 -4.60
N THR A 214 -63.95 21.56 -3.46
CA THR A 214 -63.63 20.51 -2.48
C THR A 214 -63.37 21.20 -1.15
N LYS A 215 -64.21 20.85 -0.19
CA LYS A 215 -64.22 21.46 1.13
C LYS A 215 -62.89 21.18 1.82
N SER A 216 -62.31 22.25 2.38
CA SER A 216 -61.28 22.24 3.40
C SER A 216 -61.44 21.08 4.40
N VAL A 217 -60.54 20.11 4.36
CA VAL A 217 -60.09 19.34 5.53
C VAL A 217 -58.57 19.34 5.42
N LEU A 218 -57.92 20.41 5.89
CA LEU A 218 -57.24 20.45 7.17
C LEU A 218 -56.25 19.29 7.35
N PHE A 219 -54.99 19.60 7.01
CA PHE A 219 -53.77 19.13 7.64
C PHE A 219 -53.71 17.64 8.01
N SER A 220 -53.24 16.82 7.08
CA SER A 220 -52.38 15.70 7.45
C SER A 220 -51.24 15.62 6.45
N ASN A 221 -50.06 15.98 6.96
CA ASN A 221 -48.77 15.79 6.33
C ASN A 221 -48.52 14.27 6.22
N THR A 222 -49.15 13.60 5.25
CA THR A 222 -48.90 12.17 4.99
C THR A 222 -47.60 12.06 4.23
N VAL A 223 -46.52 11.97 5.01
CA VAL A 223 -45.21 11.56 4.53
C VAL A 223 -45.35 10.16 3.90
N PRO A 224 -44.84 9.95 2.67
CA PRO A 224 -44.91 8.67 1.99
C PRO A 224 -44.20 7.53 2.75
N THR A 225 -44.70 6.32 2.57
CA THR A 225 -44.28 5.09 3.27
C THR A 225 -42.81 4.69 3.07
N TRP A 226 -42.10 5.25 2.09
CA TRP A 226 -40.66 5.01 1.88
C TRP A 226 -39.75 5.78 2.85
N GLN A 227 -40.30 6.70 3.65
CA GLN A 227 -39.52 7.50 4.60
C GLN A 227 -39.43 6.87 6.02
N LEU A 228 -40.08 5.73 6.27
CA LEU A 228 -39.87 5.00 7.52
C LEU A 228 -38.62 4.13 7.39
N LYS A 229 -37.57 4.51 8.14
CA LYS A 229 -36.35 3.74 8.28
C LYS A 229 -36.55 2.76 9.44
N ASP A 230 -36.44 1.46 9.15
CA ASP A 230 -36.52 0.41 10.17
C ASP A 230 -35.29 0.49 11.08
N ASP A 231 -35.50 0.95 12.32
CA ASP A 231 -34.51 0.88 13.40
C ASP A 231 -34.84 -0.34 14.28
N ASP A 232 -34.29 -1.49 13.90
CA ASP A 232 -34.19 -2.66 14.78
C ASP A 232 -33.05 -2.43 15.78
N ASN A 233 -33.36 -2.12 17.04
CA ASN A 233 -32.43 -2.34 18.15
C ASN A 233 -33.13 -2.59 19.50
N GLU A 234 -33.20 -3.88 19.83
CA GLU A 234 -33.00 -4.53 21.13
C GLU A 234 -33.78 -4.16 22.41
N THR A 235 -34.43 -5.23 22.93
CA THR A 235 -34.50 -5.67 24.34
C THR A 235 -35.25 -4.79 25.36
N HIS A 236 -36.27 -5.35 26.01
CA HIS A 236 -36.15 -5.83 27.39
C HIS A 236 -37.47 -6.41 27.92
N ASP A 237 -37.29 -7.58 28.51
CA ASP A 237 -38.14 -8.39 29.40
C ASP A 237 -39.16 -7.63 30.28
N VAL A 238 -40.29 -8.28 30.58
CA VAL A 238 -40.90 -8.49 31.91
C VAL A 238 -42.31 -9.07 31.71
N THR A 239 -42.45 -10.37 31.94
CA THR A 239 -43.75 -10.95 32.35
C THR A 239 -44.05 -10.56 33.79
N PRO A 240 -45.33 -10.31 34.13
CA PRO A 240 -45.81 -10.82 35.40
C PRO A 240 -47.19 -11.51 35.29
N ASN A 241 -47.18 -12.72 35.86
CA ASN A 241 -48.17 -13.33 36.76
C ASN A 241 -49.60 -13.66 36.28
N ILE A 242 -49.90 -14.96 36.32
CA ILE A 242 -51.03 -15.48 37.10
C ILE A 242 -50.44 -16.35 38.22
#